data_AF-A0A350BSP9-F1
#
_entry.id   AF-A0A350BSP9-F1
#
_cell.length_a   1.000
_cell.length_b   1.000
_cell.length_c   1.000
_cell.angle_alpha   90.00
_cell.angle_beta   90.00
_cell.angle_gamma   90.00
#
_symmetry.space_group_name_H-M   'P 1'
#
loop_
_entity.id
_entity.type
_entity.pdbx_description
1 polymer ?
#
loop_
_entity_poly.entity_id
_entity_poly.type
_entity_poly.pdbx_seq_one_letter_code
_entity_poly.pdbx_strand_id
1 'polypeptide(L)'
;MGKIGRIIYYSIVVLLIIIFVVVLLGDEYVGSGMGLGISIVLSVVAVLAILASSVMYLIDNPKSAISILIGIGVFLVVGVISYLLAPGTITEHHLNYGVESVGKSKLVDTGIYVTIFLSIVAVVSILASEAVSLIKN
;
A
#
# COMPACT_ATOMS: atom_id res chain seq x y z
N MET A 1 -14.88 -29.90 -32.79
CA MET A 1 -13.98 -30.90 -32.17
C MET A 1 -14.75 -32.21 -32.04
N GLY A 2 -14.32 -33.28 -32.73
CA GLY A 2 -15.03 -34.56 -32.73
C GLY A 2 -15.07 -35.22 -31.33
N LYS A 3 -15.97 -36.19 -31.12
CA LYS A 3 -16.12 -36.91 -29.84
C LYS A 3 -14.78 -37.45 -29.31
N ILE A 4 -13.94 -37.96 -30.22
CA ILE A 4 -12.60 -38.48 -29.92
C ILE A 4 -11.64 -37.38 -29.46
N GLY A 5 -11.62 -36.22 -30.13
CA GLY A 5 -10.75 -35.11 -29.75
C GLY A 5 -11.09 -34.54 -28.36
N ARG A 6 -12.37 -34.54 -28.00
CA ARG A 6 -12.84 -34.13 -26.66
C ARG A 6 -12.36 -35.10 -25.57
N ILE A 7 -12.40 -36.41 -25.84
CA ILE A 7 -11.93 -37.44 -24.90
C ILE A 7 -10.42 -37.29 -24.67
N ILE A 8 -9.62 -37.19 -25.74
CA ILE A 8 -8.17 -37.02 -25.64
C ILE A 8 -7.81 -35.77 -24.83
N TYR A 9 -8.49 -34.65 -25.09
CA TYR A 9 -8.27 -33.41 -24.36
C TYR A 9 -8.54 -33.58 -22.86
N TYR A 10 -9.69 -34.12 -22.47
CA TYR A 10 -10.00 -34.31 -21.05
C TYR A 10 -9.07 -35.32 -20.39
N SER A 11 -8.66 -36.38 -21.08
CA SER A 11 -7.68 -37.33 -20.55
C SER A 11 -6.33 -36.66 -20.27
N ILE A 12 -5.86 -35.79 -21.16
CA ILE A 12 -4.61 -35.03 -20.95
C ILE A 12 -4.76 -34.06 -19.77
N VAL A 13 -5.87 -33.33 -19.69
CA VAL A 13 -6.13 -32.39 -18.59
C VAL A 13 -6.18 -33.13 -17.25
N VAL A 14 -6.89 -34.24 -17.16
CA VAL A 14 -6.98 -35.05 -15.94
C VAL A 14 -5.61 -35.62 -15.55
N LEU A 15 -4.84 -36.12 -16.52
CA LEU A 15 -3.47 -36.61 -16.28
C LEU A 15 -2.58 -35.49 -15.70
N LEU A 16 -2.62 -34.29 -16.28
CA LEU A 16 -1.85 -33.14 -15.81
C LEU A 16 -2.25 -32.71 -14.40
N ILE A 17 -3.55 -32.74 -14.08
CA ILE A 17 -4.05 -32.47 -12.73
C ILE A 17 -3.54 -33.52 -11.74
N ILE A 18 -3.57 -34.81 -12.09
CA ILE A 18 -3.07 -35.89 -11.22
C ILE A 18 -1.57 -35.72 -10.96
N ILE A 19 -0.78 -35.45 -12.00
CA ILE A 19 0.66 -35.20 -11.87
C ILE A 19 0.92 -34.00 -10.93
N PHE A 20 0.18 -32.91 -11.12
CA PHE A 20 0.30 -31.72 -10.27
C PHE A 20 -0.02 -32.04 -8.79
N VAL A 21 -1.10 -32.79 -8.52
CA VAL A 21 -1.48 -33.20 -7.17
C VAL A 21 -0.41 -34.09 -6.53
N VAL A 22 0.14 -35.07 -7.27
CA VAL A 22 1.20 -35.96 -6.75
C VAL A 22 2.47 -35.17 -6.40
N VAL A 23 2.84 -34.18 -7.22
CA VAL A 23 3.98 -33.29 -6.94
C VAL A 23 3.73 -32.44 -5.69
N LEU A 24 2.51 -31.90 -5.53
CA LEU A 24 2.12 -31.09 -4.37
C LEU A 24 2.11 -31.89 -3.06
N LEU A 25 1.73 -33.18 -3.12
CA LEU A 25 1.79 -34.08 -1.97
C LEU A 25 3.21 -34.47 -1.55
N GLY A 26 4.21 -34.32 -2.43
CA GLY A 26 5.62 -34.61 -2.14
C GLY A 26 6.37 -33.44 -1.52
N ASP A 27 5.97 -32.20 -1.83
CA ASP A 27 6.53 -30.98 -1.26
C ASP A 27 5.50 -29.84 -1.41
N GLU A 28 4.97 -29.41 -0.26
CA GLU A 28 3.92 -28.38 -0.13
C GLU A 28 4.36 -27.00 -0.67
N TYR A 29 5.66 -26.78 -0.86
CA TYR A 29 6.23 -25.49 -1.24
C TYR A 29 6.56 -25.36 -2.74
N VAL A 30 6.44 -26.42 -3.54
CA VAL A 30 6.84 -26.39 -4.96
C VAL A 30 5.96 -25.45 -5.79
N GLY A 31 4.65 -25.47 -5.56
CA GLY A 31 3.72 -24.56 -6.25
C GLY A 31 3.80 -23.13 -5.74
N SER A 32 4.02 -22.95 -4.43
CA SER A 32 4.09 -21.62 -3.81
C SER A 32 5.41 -20.91 -4.10
N GLY A 33 6.54 -21.61 -4.22
CA GLY A 33 7.85 -21.02 -4.51
C GLY A 33 7.89 -20.29 -5.85
N MET A 34 7.32 -20.88 -6.91
CA MET A 34 7.23 -20.24 -8.22
C MET A 34 6.26 -19.05 -8.20
N GLY A 35 5.10 -19.20 -7.55
CA GLY A 35 4.11 -18.12 -7.40
C GLY A 35 4.65 -16.94 -6.58
N LEU A 36 5.35 -17.20 -5.49
CA LEU A 36 6.00 -16.19 -4.66
C LEU A 36 7.11 -15.47 -5.42
N GLY A 37 7.97 -16.20 -6.15
CA GLY A 37 9.03 -15.60 -6.96
C GLY A 37 8.47 -14.63 -8.02
N ILE A 38 7.46 -15.06 -8.77
CA ILE A 38 6.77 -14.23 -9.77
C ILE A 38 6.11 -13.01 -9.10
N SER A 39 5.45 -13.20 -7.95
CA SER A 39 4.77 -12.13 -7.24
C SER A 39 5.75 -11.07 -6.72
N ILE A 40 6.90 -11.49 -6.18
CA ILE A 40 7.95 -10.57 -5.73
C ILE A 40 8.48 -9.74 -6.90
N VAL A 41 8.79 -10.38 -8.03
CA VAL A 41 9.27 -9.69 -9.23
C VAL A 41 8.24 -8.69 -9.75
N LEU A 42 6.98 -9.11 -9.89
CA LEU A 42 5.88 -8.23 -10.31
C LEU A 42 5.69 -7.06 -9.35
N SER A 43 5.80 -7.30 -8.04
CA SER A 43 5.66 -6.25 -7.03
C SER A 43 6.77 -5.19 -7.17
N VAL A 44 8.01 -5.61 -7.36
CA VAL A 44 9.13 -4.69 -7.63
C VAL A 44 8.90 -3.90 -8.92
N VAL A 45 8.50 -4.56 -10.01
CA VAL A 45 8.19 -3.90 -11.28
C VAL A 45 7.04 -2.91 -11.13
N ALA A 46 6.00 -3.25 -10.39
CA ALA A 46 4.86 -2.38 -10.14
C ALA A 46 5.28 -1.12 -9.38
N VAL A 47 6.09 -1.26 -8.32
CA VAL A 47 6.63 -0.12 -7.57
C VAL A 47 7.45 0.80 -8.48
N LEU A 48 8.34 0.24 -9.30
CA LEU A 48 9.14 1.03 -10.25
C LEU A 48 8.27 1.73 -11.29
N ALA A 49 7.24 1.06 -11.82
CA ALA A 49 6.31 1.63 -12.78
C ALA A 49 5.51 2.80 -12.17
N ILE A 50 5.04 2.67 -10.92
CA ILE A 50 4.34 3.73 -10.21
C ILE A 50 5.25 4.95 -10.03
N LEU A 51 6.49 4.74 -9.57
CA LEU A 51 7.46 5.83 -9.39
C LEU A 51 7.76 6.51 -10.72
N ALA A 52 8.05 5.74 -11.77
CA ALA A 52 8.31 6.27 -13.11
C ALA A 52 7.10 7.08 -13.65
N SER A 53 5.88 6.55 -13.50
CA SER A 53 4.66 7.23 -13.95
C SER A 53 4.42 8.53 -13.20
N SER A 54 4.69 8.56 -11.90
CA SER A 54 4.53 9.74 -11.06
C SER A 54 5.55 10.82 -11.44
N VAL A 55 6.80 10.44 -11.70
CA VAL A 55 7.85 11.37 -12.16
C VAL A 55 7.52 11.91 -13.55
N MET A 56 7.11 11.07 -14.50
CA MET A 56 6.70 11.53 -15.83
C MET A 56 5.52 12.50 -15.74
N TYR A 57 4.50 12.19 -14.93
CA TYR A 57 3.37 13.09 -14.71
C TYR A 57 3.78 14.45 -14.14
N LEU A 58 4.73 14.48 -13.21
CA LEU A 58 5.26 15.72 -12.62
C LEU A 58 6.04 16.56 -13.65
N ILE A 59 6.80 15.93 -14.55
CA ILE A 59 7.52 16.61 -15.63
C ILE A 59 6.55 17.20 -16.64
N ASP A 60 5.54 16.43 -17.05
CA ASP A 60 4.56 16.86 -18.04
C ASP A 60 3.60 17.93 -17.49
N ASN A 61 3.39 17.94 -16.16
CA ASN A 61 2.47 18.86 -15.48
C ASN A 61 3.15 19.66 -14.36
N PRO A 62 4.07 20.59 -14.70
CA PRO A 62 4.88 21.30 -13.70
C PRO A 62 4.03 22.18 -12.77
N LYS A 63 2.88 22.69 -13.22
CA LYS A 63 1.95 23.44 -12.36
C LYS A 63 1.31 22.55 -11.29
N SER A 64 0.93 21.32 -11.66
CA SER A 64 0.40 20.33 -10.70
C SER A 64 1.51 19.84 -9.76
N ALA A 65 2.74 19.70 -10.27
CA ALA A 65 3.90 19.35 -9.45
C ALA A 65 4.14 20.31 -8.29
N ILE A 66 3.99 21.62 -8.50
CA ILE A 66 4.09 22.62 -7.43
C ILE A 66 3.03 22.37 -6.35
N SER A 67 1.77 22.09 -6.72
CA SER A 67 0.71 21.81 -5.74
C SER A 67 0.98 20.54 -4.92
N ILE A 68 1.55 19.51 -5.55
CA ILE A 68 1.96 18.27 -4.87
C ILE A 68 3.13 18.54 -3.91
N LEU A 69 4.14 19.30 -4.35
CA LEU A 69 5.28 19.69 -3.51
C LEU A 69 4.85 20.52 -2.30
N ILE A 70 3.88 21.42 -2.48
CA ILE A 70 3.28 22.17 -1.37
C ILE A 70 2.59 21.20 -0.40
N GLY A 71 1.82 20.24 -0.90
CA GLY A 71 1.19 19.20 -0.07
C GLY A 71 2.21 18.39 0.74
N ILE A 72 3.30 17.96 0.12
CA ILE A 72 4.41 17.26 0.78
C ILE A 72 5.07 18.17 1.83
N GLY A 73 5.31 19.44 1.49
CA GLY A 73 5.89 20.42 2.40
C GLY A 73 5.03 20.63 3.65
N VAL A 74 3.72 20.82 3.48
CA VAL A 74 2.76 20.95 4.58
C VAL A 74 2.76 19.68 5.44
N PHE A 75 2.73 18.50 4.81
CA PHE A 75 2.80 17.22 5.53
C PHE A 75 4.07 17.09 6.36
N LEU A 76 5.24 17.46 5.81
CA LEU A 76 6.51 17.44 6.53
C LEU A 76 6.51 18.43 7.71
N VAL A 77 6.02 19.66 7.50
CA VAL A 77 5.92 20.67 8.56
C VAL A 77 5.03 20.17 9.69
N VAL A 78 3.87 19.60 9.38
CA VAL A 78 2.97 19.02 10.37
C VAL A 78 3.64 17.86 11.09
N GLY A 79 4.31 16.96 10.36
CA GLY A 79 5.06 15.84 10.95
C GLY A 79 6.13 16.30 11.94
N VAL A 80 6.89 17.35 11.59
CA VAL A 80 7.90 17.92 12.50
C VAL A 80 7.25 18.54 13.73
N ILE A 81 6.17 19.32 13.56
CA ILE A 81 5.45 19.92 14.69
C ILE A 81 4.86 18.83 15.60
N SER A 82 4.23 17.82 15.02
CA SER A 82 3.70 16.66 15.74
C SER A 82 4.80 15.93 16.49
N TYR A 83 5.98 15.74 15.90
CA TYR A 83 7.11 15.16 16.60
C TYR A 83 7.60 16.04 17.74
N LEU A 84 7.67 17.36 17.57
CA LEU A 84 8.08 18.26 18.65
C LEU A 84 7.10 18.24 19.84
N LEU A 85 5.80 18.14 19.55
CA LEU A 85 4.73 18.07 20.56
C LEU A 85 4.58 16.67 21.19
N ALA A 86 5.07 15.62 20.54
CA ALA A 86 4.96 14.25 21.02
C ALA A 86 5.70 14.05 22.37
N PRO A 87 4.99 13.60 23.42
CA PRO A 87 5.54 13.48 24.75
C PRO A 87 6.52 12.30 24.89
N GLY A 88 6.39 11.25 24.06
CA GLY A 88 7.33 10.13 24.06
C GLY A 88 7.29 9.29 25.33
N THR A 89 6.11 9.17 25.93
CA THR A 89 5.90 8.43 27.19
C THR A 89 5.94 6.93 26.98
N ILE A 90 6.70 6.22 27.82
CA ILE A 90 6.73 4.76 27.84
C ILE A 90 5.81 4.27 28.95
N THR A 91 4.80 3.48 28.57
CA THR A 91 3.91 2.79 29.51
C THR A 91 4.02 1.27 29.31
N GLU A 92 3.50 0.46 30.24
CA GLU A 92 3.53 -1.01 30.12
C GLU A 92 2.86 -1.50 28.82
N HIS A 93 1.83 -0.80 28.34
CA HIS A 93 1.22 -1.09 27.04
C HIS A 93 2.20 -0.92 25.87
N HIS A 94 3.09 0.07 25.91
CA HIS A 94 4.08 0.29 24.85
C HIS A 94 5.08 -0.86 24.75
N LEU A 95 5.49 -1.42 25.90
CA LEU A 95 6.42 -2.55 25.96
C LEU A 95 5.81 -3.80 25.31
N ASN A 96 4.52 -4.04 25.49
CA ASN A 96 3.80 -5.16 24.85
C ASN A 96 3.76 -5.07 23.31
N TYR A 97 4.02 -3.88 22.74
CA TYR A 97 4.09 -3.64 21.29
C TYR A 97 5.52 -3.39 20.79
N GLY A 98 6.56 -3.70 21.58
CA GLY A 98 7.97 -3.55 21.17
C GLY A 98 8.44 -2.09 21.08
N VAL A 99 7.72 -1.16 21.72
CA VAL A 99 8.06 0.26 21.83
C VAL A 99 8.83 0.47 23.13
N GLU A 100 10.13 0.16 23.06
CA GLU A 100 11.00 0.10 24.24
C GLU A 100 11.82 1.39 24.46
N SER A 101 11.77 2.34 23.53
CA SER A 101 12.55 3.57 23.61
C SER A 101 11.68 4.81 23.42
N VAL A 102 12.06 5.90 24.10
CA VAL A 102 11.43 7.21 23.98
C VAL A 102 11.36 7.66 22.52
N GLY A 103 12.41 7.39 21.73
CA GLY A 103 12.42 7.70 20.29
C GLY A 103 11.35 6.94 19.51
N LYS A 104 11.18 5.63 19.77
CA LYS A 104 10.12 4.84 19.12
C LYS A 104 8.72 5.31 19.54
N SER A 105 8.50 5.58 20.83
CA SER A 105 7.23 6.10 21.33
C SER A 105 6.89 7.45 20.70
N LYS A 106 7.87 8.35 20.61
CA LYS A 106 7.69 9.66 20.00
C LYS A 106 7.30 9.58 18.51
N LEU A 107 7.84 8.61 17.77
CA LEU A 107 7.43 8.35 16.38
C LEU A 107 5.99 7.84 16.28
N VAL A 108 5.58 6.96 17.20
CA VAL A 108 4.19 6.46 17.25
C VAL A 108 3.22 7.61 17.56
N ASP A 109 3.51 8.42 18.58
CA ASP A 109 2.73 9.61 18.94
C ASP A 109 2.63 10.60 17.77
N THR A 110 3.74 10.81 17.06
CA THR A 110 3.77 11.65 15.85
C THR A 110 2.82 11.13 14.79
N GLY A 111 2.84 9.81 14.52
CA GLY A 111 1.95 9.17 13.57
C GLY A 111 0.48 9.38 13.95
N ILE A 112 0.14 9.26 15.23
CA ILE A 112 -1.21 9.51 15.74
C ILE A 112 -1.61 10.96 15.52
N TYR A 113 -0.77 11.93 15.89
CA TYR A 113 -1.07 13.35 15.71
C TYR A 113 -1.23 13.76 14.25
N VAL A 114 -0.35 13.28 13.37
CA VAL A 114 -0.47 13.51 11.92
C VAL A 114 -1.76 12.91 11.37
N THR A 115 -2.14 11.72 11.82
CA THR A 115 -3.38 11.06 11.38
C THR A 115 -4.62 11.82 11.83
N ILE A 116 -4.65 12.29 13.08
CA ILE A 116 -5.75 13.12 13.60
C ILE A 116 -5.86 14.42 12.80
N PHE A 117 -4.74 15.10 12.57
CA PHE A 117 -4.71 16.32 11.76
C PHE A 117 -5.27 16.08 10.35
N LEU A 118 -4.79 15.05 9.65
CA LEU A 118 -5.26 14.72 8.30
C LEU A 118 -6.75 14.36 8.28
N SER A 119 -7.24 13.68 9.32
CA SER A 119 -8.66 13.33 9.46
C SER A 119 -9.53 14.59 9.57
N ILE A 120 -9.12 15.56 10.39
CA ILE A 120 -9.83 16.85 10.52
C ILE A 120 -9.81 17.60 9.19
N VAL A 121 -8.64 17.71 8.55
CA VAL A 121 -8.50 18.40 7.26
C VAL A 121 -9.37 17.73 6.19
N ALA A 122 -9.43 16.41 6.15
CA ALA A 122 -10.29 15.68 5.22
C ALA A 122 -11.77 16.01 5.42
N VAL A 123 -12.26 15.96 6.66
CA VAL A 123 -13.66 16.30 6.98
C VAL A 123 -13.96 17.75 6.59
N VAL A 124 -13.10 18.70 6.96
CA VAL A 124 -13.27 20.11 6.62
C VAL A 124 -13.27 20.33 5.10
N SER A 125 -12.38 19.64 4.38
CA SER A 125 -12.29 19.74 2.91
C SER A 125 -13.54 19.24 2.22
N ILE A 126 -14.12 18.13 2.70
CA ILE A 126 -15.38 17.60 2.19
C ILE A 126 -16.51 18.60 2.42
N LEU A 127 -16.66 19.09 3.66
CA LEU A 127 -17.71 20.08 3.99
C LEU A 127 -17.57 21.37 3.19
N ALA A 128 -16.34 21.87 3.00
CA ALA A 128 -16.08 23.06 2.20
C ALA A 128 -16.42 22.83 0.72
N SER A 129 -16.08 21.67 0.17
CA SER A 129 -16.41 21.31 -1.21
C SER A 129 -17.92 21.28 -1.45
N GLU A 130 -18.69 20.68 -0.53
CA GLU A 130 -20.15 20.64 -0.59
C GLU A 130 -20.75 22.04 -0.46
N ALA A 131 -20.30 22.84 0.51
CA ALA A 131 -20.79 24.20 0.72
C ALA A 131 -20.55 25.11 -0.50
N VAL A 132 -19.37 25.03 -1.13
CA VAL A 132 -19.07 25.79 -2.35
C VAL A 132 -19.94 25.34 -3.52
N SER A 133 -20.18 24.03 -3.65
CA SER A 133 -21.07 23.48 -4.68
C SER A 133 -22.50 24.02 -4.57
N LEU A 134 -23.02 24.14 -3.34
CA LEU A 134 -24.36 24.66 -3.07
C LEU A 134 -24.50 26.17 -3.35
N ILE A 135 -23.42 26.95 -3.20
CA ILE A 135 -23.44 28.41 -3.43
C ILE A 135 -23.29 28.74 -4.93
N LYS A 136 -22.64 27.86 -5.69
CA LYS A 136 -22.34 28.09 -7.11
C LYS A 136 -23.43 27.59 -8.07
N ASN A 137 -24.41 26.83 -7.55
CA ASN A 137 -25.67 26.49 -8.20
C ASN A 137 -26.76 27.50 -7.84
#